data_AF-M8AI87-F1
#
_entry.id   AF-M8AI87-F1
#
_cell.length_a   1.000
_cell.length_b   1.000
_cell.length_c   1.000
_cell.angle_alpha   90.00
_cell.angle_beta   90.00
_cell.angle_gamma   90.00
#
_symmetry.space_group_name_H-M   'P 1'
#
loop_
_entity.id
_entity.type
_entity.pdbx_description
1 polymer ?
#
loop_
_entity_poly.entity_id
_entity_poly.type
_entity_poly.pdbx_seq_one_letter_code
_entity_poly.pdbx_strand_id
1 'polypeptide(L)'
;MEEDGPSRSGLPPVGECEWREELRQQQSQVEALRDRLVEVKVGMRRSEDDSGRELEHLCRRVKTIATLLAYLKSKARIMAIPHLAHTSCGIRNQDGVGFVDRHGVPLADWSKAAEPASCGAGSDDRAAAEGSGVHKHGDAVEGDGDVDDILKSIRVVTDVMESLVKRVIVAESETANEKEKVRIGLEEIRRKTIQVESMSVKVEEMEKFAVGTNGMLNEMRQRVEDMVLETTRQRQRAAENEQELSRVKNDFESLRTYVSTLVSVRETLLSSEKQFETMEKLFDSFIDQNKVET
;
A
#
# COMPACT_ATOMS: atom_id res chain seq x y z
N MET A 1 -100.81 91.78 85.43
CA MET A 1 -99.47 92.39 85.48
C MET A 1 -98.56 91.40 84.79
N GLU A 2 -98.47 91.55 83.47
CA GLU A 2 -97.32 92.09 82.70
C GLU A 2 -96.46 90.89 82.24
N GLU A 3 -96.57 90.45 80.98
CA GLU A 3 -95.86 90.98 79.78
C GLU A 3 -94.33 90.97 79.98
N ASP A 4 -93.62 90.06 79.30
CA ASP A 4 -92.80 90.42 78.12
C ASP A 4 -92.30 89.16 77.38
N GLY A 5 -92.20 89.25 76.06
CA GLY A 5 -92.01 88.15 75.12
C GLY A 5 -90.57 87.95 74.60
N PRO A 6 -90.37 87.67 73.29
CA PRO A 6 -89.75 86.43 72.82
C PRO A 6 -88.49 86.64 71.95
N SER A 7 -87.77 85.57 71.58
CA SER A 7 -86.69 85.67 70.56
C SER A 7 -86.54 84.42 69.68
N ARG A 8 -87.11 84.56 68.47
CA ARG A 8 -86.53 84.36 67.12
C ARG A 8 -85.58 83.17 66.82
N SER A 9 -86.11 82.25 66.01
CA SER A 9 -85.68 81.86 64.65
C SER A 9 -84.19 81.79 64.27
N GLY A 10 -83.77 80.62 63.77
CA GLY A 10 -82.59 80.45 62.89
C GLY A 10 -82.68 79.17 62.06
N LEU A 11 -83.02 79.29 60.76
CA LEU A 11 -82.81 78.28 59.71
C LEU A 11 -81.32 78.33 59.28
N PRO A 12 -80.66 77.19 58.98
CA PRO A 12 -79.27 77.18 58.53
C PRO A 12 -79.15 77.51 57.04
N PRO A 13 -78.00 78.06 56.57
CA PRO A 13 -77.81 78.47 55.19
C PRO A 13 -77.43 77.26 54.31
N VAL A 14 -78.20 77.06 53.24
CA VAL A 14 -78.09 75.95 52.26
C VAL A 14 -76.75 75.94 51.49
N GLY A 15 -76.01 77.06 51.46
CA GLY A 15 -74.66 77.11 50.85
C GLY A 15 -73.52 76.59 51.74
N GLU A 16 -73.73 76.45 53.06
CA GLU A 16 -72.67 76.02 53.98
C GLU A 16 -72.56 74.48 54.16
N CYS A 17 -73.42 73.72 53.49
CA CYS A 17 -73.34 72.25 53.50
C CYS A 17 -72.63 71.71 52.25
N GLU A 18 -72.84 72.32 51.07
CA GLU A 18 -72.28 71.86 49.78
C GLU A 18 -70.75 71.93 49.74
N TRP A 19 -70.13 73.09 50.04
CA TRP A 19 -68.67 73.25 50.10
C TRP A 19 -67.97 72.29 51.10
N ARG A 20 -68.67 71.86 52.15
CA ARG A 20 -68.15 70.93 53.17
C ARG A 20 -68.18 69.48 52.69
N GLU A 21 -69.23 69.10 51.97
CA GLU A 21 -69.35 67.80 51.32
C GLU A 21 -68.42 67.69 50.12
N GLU A 22 -68.27 68.74 49.32
CA GLU A 22 -67.26 68.84 48.25
C GLU A 22 -65.85 68.71 48.82
N LEU A 23 -65.52 69.41 49.92
CA LEU A 23 -64.21 69.27 50.57
C LEU A 23 -63.97 67.84 51.07
N ARG A 24 -64.98 67.17 51.64
CA ARG A 24 -64.90 65.75 52.02
C ARG A 24 -64.76 64.84 50.81
N GLN A 25 -65.47 65.11 49.72
CA GLN A 25 -65.40 64.31 48.51
C GLN A 25 -64.03 64.45 47.84
N GLN A 26 -63.52 65.67 47.73
CA GLN A 26 -62.15 65.96 47.30
C GLN A 26 -61.13 65.27 48.20
N GLN A 27 -61.33 65.30 49.52
CA GLN A 27 -60.45 64.62 50.46
C GLN A 27 -60.49 63.09 50.29
N SER A 28 -61.68 62.50 50.11
CA SER A 28 -61.83 61.07 49.83
C SER A 28 -61.22 60.65 48.48
N GLN A 29 -61.28 61.52 47.46
CA GLN A 29 -60.62 61.30 46.17
C GLN A 29 -59.10 61.38 46.31
N VAL A 30 -58.59 62.34 47.09
CA VAL A 30 -57.15 62.45 47.39
C VAL A 30 -56.66 61.23 48.19
N GLU A 31 -57.45 60.73 49.15
CA GLU A 31 -57.14 59.51 49.90
C GLU A 31 -57.15 58.27 49.01
N ALA A 32 -58.16 58.09 48.16
CA ALA A 32 -58.20 57.00 47.18
C ALA A 32 -57.04 57.05 46.17
N LEU A 33 -56.62 58.24 45.74
CA LEU A 33 -55.44 58.41 44.89
C LEU A 33 -54.14 58.11 45.63
N ARG A 34 -54.05 58.44 46.93
CA ARG A 34 -52.91 58.09 47.78
C ARG A 34 -52.80 56.58 47.97
N ASP A 35 -53.91 55.89 48.22
CA ASP A 35 -53.93 54.43 48.36
C ASP A 35 -53.52 53.74 47.06
N ARG A 36 -54.04 54.21 45.92
CA ARG A 36 -53.65 53.69 44.60
C ARG A 36 -52.18 53.94 44.26
N LEU A 37 -51.63 55.08 44.68
CA LEU A 37 -50.19 55.36 44.54
C LEU A 37 -49.34 54.39 45.38
N VAL A 38 -49.78 54.08 46.61
CA VAL A 38 -49.11 53.09 47.47
C VAL A 38 -49.16 51.70 46.83
N GLU A 39 -50.30 51.28 46.31
CA GLU A 39 -50.47 50.00 45.62
C GLU A 39 -49.55 49.88 44.39
N VAL A 40 -49.55 50.90 43.52
CA VAL A 40 -48.65 50.94 42.34
C VAL A 40 -47.19 50.92 42.76
N LYS A 41 -46.82 51.63 43.82
CA LYS A 41 -45.44 51.65 44.34
C LYS A 41 -45.01 50.28 44.89
N VAL A 42 -45.93 49.56 45.54
CA VAL A 42 -45.69 48.18 46.01
C VAL A 42 -45.59 47.22 44.82
N GLY A 43 -46.48 47.34 43.83
CA GLY A 43 -46.42 46.54 42.60
C GLY A 43 -45.13 46.76 41.81
N MET A 44 -44.68 48.01 41.68
CA MET A 44 -43.43 48.37 41.02
C MET A 44 -42.22 47.78 41.73
N ARG A 45 -42.16 47.86 43.07
CA ARG A 45 -41.09 47.21 43.84
C ARG A 45 -41.10 45.69 43.71
N ARG A 46 -42.28 45.06 43.75
CA ARG A 46 -42.38 43.60 43.56
C ARG A 46 -41.93 43.18 42.17
N SER A 47 -42.29 43.93 41.13
CA SER A 47 -41.84 43.69 39.76
C SER A 47 -40.33 43.89 39.59
N GLU A 48 -39.77 44.92 40.23
CA GLU A 48 -38.33 45.19 40.24
C GLU A 48 -37.57 44.03 40.91
N ASP A 49 -38.02 43.58 42.10
CA ASP A 49 -37.42 42.45 42.79
C ASP A 49 -37.51 41.14 42.00
N ASP A 50 -38.62 40.91 41.27
CA ASP A 50 -38.79 39.72 40.43
C ASP A 50 -37.86 39.76 39.22
N SER A 51 -37.80 40.90 38.51
CA SER A 51 -36.87 41.09 37.40
C SER A 51 -35.40 40.98 37.84
N GLY A 52 -35.08 41.39 39.07
CA GLY A 52 -33.76 41.21 39.67
C GLY A 52 -33.40 39.74 39.91
N ARG A 53 -34.33 38.94 40.41
CA ARG A 53 -34.14 37.48 40.62
C ARG A 53 -33.98 36.74 39.29
N GLU A 54 -34.80 37.07 38.28
CA GLU A 54 -34.68 36.51 36.94
C GLU A 54 -33.32 36.84 36.30
N LEU A 55 -32.87 38.09 36.42
CA LEU A 55 -31.56 38.52 35.94
C LEU A 55 -30.42 37.77 36.64
N GLU A 56 -30.53 37.56 37.96
CA GLU A 56 -29.54 36.80 38.71
C GLU A 56 -29.50 35.32 38.27
N HIS A 57 -30.67 34.70 38.08
CA HIS A 57 -30.77 33.33 37.58
C HIS A 57 -30.18 33.19 36.17
N LEU A 58 -30.51 34.12 35.27
CA LEU A 58 -29.91 34.19 33.93
C LEU A 58 -28.40 34.39 34.00
N CYS A 59 -27.91 35.27 34.87
CA CYS A 59 -26.48 35.50 35.07
C CYS A 59 -25.75 34.22 35.53
N ARG A 60 -26.36 33.45 36.45
CA ARG A 60 -25.81 32.15 36.88
C ARG A 60 -25.78 31.15 35.73
N ARG A 61 -26.85 31.04 34.93
CA ARG A 61 -26.90 30.16 33.75
C ARG A 61 -25.83 30.53 32.72
N VAL A 62 -25.71 31.80 32.38
CA VAL A 62 -24.69 32.30 31.43
C VAL A 62 -23.29 31.97 31.95
N LYS A 63 -23.02 32.16 33.25
CA LYS A 63 -21.73 31.79 33.86
C LYS A 63 -21.45 30.29 33.73
N THR A 64 -22.43 29.43 34.02
CA THR A 64 -22.29 27.97 33.88
C THR A 64 -22.07 27.55 32.43
N ILE A 65 -22.82 28.09 31.48
CA ILE A 65 -22.64 27.79 30.05
C ILE A 65 -21.25 28.27 29.59
N ALA A 66 -20.79 29.44 30.04
CA ALA A 66 -19.48 29.96 29.69
C ALA A 66 -18.33 29.06 30.20
N THR A 67 -18.41 28.55 31.44
CA THR A 67 -17.39 27.63 31.98
C THR A 67 -17.40 26.29 31.24
N LEU A 68 -18.58 25.78 30.90
CA LEU A 68 -18.75 24.55 30.13
C LEU A 68 -18.22 24.66 28.69
N LEU A 69 -18.46 25.80 28.01
CA LEU A 69 -17.87 26.08 26.70
C LEU A 69 -16.34 26.22 26.79
N ALA A 70 -15.83 26.84 27.84
CA ALA A 70 -14.38 26.92 28.08
C ALA A 70 -13.77 25.53 28.30
N TYR A 71 -14.46 24.64 29.02
CA TYR A 71 -14.07 23.24 29.18
C TYR A 71 -13.98 22.53 27.82
N LEU A 72 -15.05 22.57 27.01
CA LEU A 72 -15.07 21.95 25.68
C LEU A 72 -13.94 22.49 24.79
N LYS A 73 -13.72 23.81 24.81
CA LYS A 73 -12.63 24.45 24.06
C LYS A 73 -11.26 23.95 24.51
N SER A 74 -11.04 23.81 25.82
CA SER A 74 -9.80 23.25 26.37
C SER A 74 -9.61 21.79 25.95
N LYS A 75 -10.67 20.98 26.07
CA LYS A 75 -10.67 19.56 25.69
C LYS A 75 -10.35 19.39 24.19
N ALA A 76 -10.96 20.20 23.32
CA ALA A 76 -10.69 20.21 21.88
C ALA A 76 -9.21 20.53 21.58
N ARG A 77 -8.64 21.51 22.28
CA ARG A 77 -7.24 21.89 22.10
C ARG A 77 -6.28 20.78 22.51
N ILE A 78 -6.56 20.08 23.61
CA ILE A 78 -5.78 18.91 24.06
C ILE A 78 -5.88 17.78 23.03
N MET A 79 -7.08 17.51 22.52
CA MET A 79 -7.34 16.48 21.51
C MET A 79 -6.70 16.78 20.14
N ALA A 80 -6.47 18.04 19.79
CA ALA A 80 -5.80 18.42 18.56
C ALA A 80 -4.28 18.16 18.56
N ILE A 81 -3.69 17.85 19.72
CA ILE A 81 -2.26 17.62 19.87
C ILE A 81 -2.03 16.12 20.09
N PRO A 82 -1.42 15.37 19.14
CA PRO A 82 -1.40 13.90 19.17
C PRO A 82 -0.88 13.27 20.47
N HIS A 83 0.26 13.73 20.98
CA HIS A 83 0.84 13.20 22.21
C HIS A 83 0.00 13.50 23.47
N LEU A 84 -0.74 14.62 23.49
CA LEU A 84 -1.67 14.95 24.58
C LEU A 84 -3.02 14.24 24.41
N ALA A 85 -3.44 14.00 23.17
CA ALA A 85 -4.60 13.19 22.85
C ALA A 85 -4.41 11.75 23.35
N HIS A 86 -3.20 11.19 23.21
CA HIS A 86 -2.87 9.87 23.72
C HIS A 86 -3.09 9.78 25.24
N THR A 87 -2.57 10.75 25.99
CA THR A 87 -2.73 10.76 27.46
C THR A 87 -4.17 11.06 27.88
N SER A 88 -4.84 12.01 27.21
CA SER A 88 -6.22 12.43 27.51
C SER A 88 -7.25 11.34 27.23
N CYS A 89 -7.05 10.54 26.18
CA CYS A 89 -7.93 9.43 25.79
C CYS A 89 -7.45 8.08 26.36
N GLY A 90 -6.40 8.07 27.18
CA GLY A 90 -5.84 6.85 27.78
C GLY A 90 -5.22 5.86 26.77
N ILE A 91 -4.86 6.33 25.59
CA ILE A 91 -4.31 5.52 24.50
C ILE A 91 -2.83 5.24 24.78
N ARG A 92 -2.45 3.97 24.71
CA ARG A 92 -1.06 3.51 24.87
C ARG A 92 -0.69 2.58 23.72
N ASN A 93 0.58 2.55 23.34
CA ASN A 93 1.08 1.57 22.39
C ASN A 93 1.57 0.32 23.15
N GLN A 94 1.11 -0.86 22.75
CA GLN A 94 1.52 -2.14 23.31
C GLN A 94 2.20 -2.98 22.23
N ASP A 95 3.40 -3.48 22.52
CA ASP A 95 4.19 -4.24 21.57
C ASP A 95 3.42 -5.47 21.06
N GLY A 96 3.34 -5.63 19.73
CA GLY A 96 2.63 -6.72 19.06
C GLY A 96 1.11 -6.55 18.91
N VAL A 97 0.48 -5.69 19.72
CA VAL A 97 -0.99 -5.44 19.70
C VAL A 97 -1.32 -4.08 19.09
N GLY A 98 -0.41 -3.10 19.17
CA GLY A 98 -0.59 -1.74 18.68
C GLY A 98 -1.26 -0.84 19.71
N PHE A 99 -2.04 0.14 19.25
CA PHE A 99 -2.71 1.09 20.14
C PHE A 99 -3.88 0.44 20.91
N VAL A 100 -3.86 0.58 22.23
CA VAL A 100 -4.89 0.11 23.17
C VAL A 100 -5.48 1.27 23.96
N ASP A 101 -6.75 1.17 24.32
CA ASP A 101 -7.48 2.15 25.12
C ASP A 101 -7.10 2.09 26.61
N ARG A 102 -7.65 3.00 27.42
CA ARG A 102 -7.51 3.05 28.88
C ARG A 102 -7.84 1.72 29.56
N HIS A 103 -8.83 1.02 29.02
CA HIS A 103 -9.30 -0.29 29.48
C HIS A 103 -8.49 -1.47 28.92
N GLY A 104 -7.47 -1.22 28.10
CA GLY A 104 -6.65 -2.26 27.47
C GLY A 104 -7.28 -2.90 26.23
N VAL A 105 -8.40 -2.36 25.73
CA VAL A 105 -9.06 -2.84 24.52
C VAL A 105 -8.30 -2.34 23.29
N PRO A 106 -7.91 -3.22 22.34
CA PRO A 106 -7.27 -2.80 21.09
C PRO A 106 -8.15 -1.86 20.27
N LEU A 107 -7.58 -0.78 19.77
CA LEU A 107 -8.31 0.16 18.91
C LEU A 107 -8.56 -0.42 17.50
N ALA A 108 -7.83 -1.46 17.09
CA ALA A 108 -8.00 -2.12 15.79
C ALA A 108 -9.42 -2.72 15.59
N ASP A 109 -10.05 -3.16 16.69
CA ASP A 109 -11.38 -3.77 16.67
C ASP A 109 -12.52 -2.76 16.41
N TRP A 110 -12.22 -1.46 16.54
CA TRP A 110 -13.19 -0.38 16.38
C TRP A 110 -13.48 -0.07 14.91
N SER A 111 -12.58 -0.46 14.00
CA SER A 111 -12.79 -0.36 12.55
C SER A 111 -13.97 -1.20 12.04
N LYS A 112 -14.37 -2.25 12.79
CA LYS A 112 -15.48 -3.16 12.46
C LYS A 112 -16.76 -2.89 13.25
N ALA A 113 -16.71 -2.17 14.36
CA ALA A 113 -17.86 -1.84 15.20
C ALA A 113 -18.60 -0.59 14.67
N ALA A 114 -18.97 -0.59 13.40
CA ALA A 114 -19.83 0.42 12.81
C ALA A 114 -21.31 0.06 13.03
N GLU A 115 -21.73 0.00 14.28
CA GLU A 115 -23.14 0.14 14.66
C GLU A 115 -23.13 0.98 15.94
N PRO A 116 -23.72 2.19 15.95
CA PRO A 116 -23.83 2.95 17.18
C PRO A 116 -24.64 2.09 18.15
N ALA A 117 -24.03 1.67 19.25
CA ALA A 117 -24.75 1.02 20.33
C ALA A 117 -25.89 1.95 20.75
N SER A 118 -27.10 1.59 20.29
CA SER A 118 -28.36 2.15 20.73
C SER A 118 -28.36 2.20 22.26
N CYS A 119 -28.74 3.36 22.81
CA CYS A 119 -28.90 3.59 24.24
C CYS A 119 -29.87 2.55 24.83
N GLY A 120 -29.33 1.40 25.22
CA GLY A 120 -30.03 0.34 25.93
C GLY A 120 -30.08 0.68 27.40
N ALA A 121 -31.20 1.24 27.83
CA ALA A 121 -31.63 1.22 29.21
C ALA A 121 -31.65 -0.23 29.74
N GLY A 122 -31.11 -0.43 30.94
CA GLY A 122 -31.20 -1.66 31.73
C GLY A 122 -30.39 -1.46 33.02
N SER A 123 -31.03 -1.11 34.13
CA SER A 123 -31.78 -2.00 35.03
C SER A 123 -30.85 -2.57 36.10
N ASP A 124 -31.08 -2.15 37.34
CA ASP A 124 -31.13 -3.11 38.44
C ASP A 124 -32.12 -2.63 39.51
N ASP A 125 -33.03 -3.55 39.84
CA ASP A 125 -34.15 -3.41 40.75
C ASP A 125 -33.72 -3.24 42.21
N ARG A 126 -34.39 -2.34 42.94
CA ARG A 126 -34.84 -2.68 44.30
C ARG A 126 -36.09 -1.92 44.70
N ALA A 127 -37.15 -2.71 44.89
CA ALA A 127 -38.48 -2.32 45.30
C ALA A 127 -38.53 -1.47 46.60
N ALA A 128 -39.37 -0.43 46.58
CA ALA A 128 -40.21 -0.05 47.70
C ALA A 128 -41.50 0.58 47.16
N ALA A 129 -42.62 0.05 47.64
CA ALA A 129 -43.98 0.38 47.27
C ALA A 129 -44.46 1.70 47.90
N GLU A 130 -45.71 2.04 47.57
CA GLU A 130 -46.55 3.14 48.10
C GLU A 130 -46.31 4.46 47.37
N GLY A 131 -47.29 5.15 46.79
CA GLY A 131 -48.73 5.16 46.99
C GLY A 131 -49.18 6.62 46.94
N SER A 132 -50.37 6.85 46.40
CA SER A 132 -51.10 8.14 46.39
C SER A 132 -50.66 9.18 45.36
N GLY A 133 -51.57 9.41 44.41
CA GLY A 133 -51.63 10.65 43.68
C GLY A 133 -51.77 11.86 44.59
N VAL A 134 -51.41 13.00 44.01
CA VAL A 134 -52.01 14.33 44.15
C VAL A 134 -51.06 15.25 43.39
N HIS A 135 -51.50 15.76 42.24
CA HIS A 135 -50.93 16.94 41.64
C HIS A 135 -51.14 18.10 42.63
N LYS A 136 -50.13 18.35 43.46
CA LYS A 136 -49.98 19.61 44.16
C LYS A 136 -49.08 20.49 43.31
N HIS A 137 -49.70 21.45 42.65
CA HIS A 137 -49.02 22.68 42.24
C HIS A 137 -48.29 23.23 43.48
N GLY A 138 -46.97 23.16 43.43
CA GLY A 138 -46.06 23.73 44.40
C GLY A 138 -44.81 24.12 43.65
N ASP A 139 -44.70 25.41 43.38
CA ASP A 139 -43.48 26.20 43.20
C ASP A 139 -42.18 25.38 43.19
N ALA A 140 -41.86 24.77 42.05
CA ALA A 140 -40.65 24.02 41.83
C ALA A 140 -39.94 24.64 40.63
N VAL A 141 -39.01 25.54 40.95
CA VAL A 141 -37.84 25.98 40.17
C VAL A 141 -37.71 25.27 38.82
N GLU A 142 -38.39 25.82 37.82
CA GLU A 142 -38.36 25.39 36.42
C GLU A 142 -37.11 25.97 35.73
N GLY A 143 -35.92 25.64 36.26
CA GLY A 143 -34.66 26.30 35.86
C GLY A 143 -33.42 25.41 35.75
N ASP A 144 -33.50 24.13 36.10
CA ASP A 144 -32.33 23.22 36.15
C ASP A 144 -32.31 22.17 35.02
N GLY A 145 -33.47 21.86 34.42
CA GLY A 145 -33.56 20.86 33.33
C GLY A 145 -32.75 21.24 32.08
N ASP A 146 -32.70 22.53 31.74
CA ASP A 146 -31.92 23.04 30.60
C ASP A 146 -30.40 22.90 30.81
N VAL A 147 -29.91 23.08 32.03
CA VAL A 147 -28.47 22.93 32.32
C VAL A 147 -28.05 21.46 32.29
N ASP A 148 -28.90 20.55 32.77
CA ASP A 148 -28.68 19.10 32.68
C ASP A 148 -28.64 18.62 31.21
N ASP A 149 -29.52 19.15 30.36
CA ASP A 149 -29.50 18.85 28.92
C ASP A 149 -28.24 19.39 28.22
N ILE A 150 -27.75 20.56 28.62
CA ILE A 150 -26.46 21.08 28.16
C ILE A 150 -25.30 20.19 28.63
N LEU A 151 -25.31 19.72 29.87
CA LEU A 151 -24.30 18.80 30.40
C LEU A 151 -24.30 17.45 29.67
N LYS A 152 -25.48 16.90 29.35
CA LYS A 152 -25.61 15.71 28.50
C LYS A 152 -25.03 15.95 27.12
N SER A 153 -25.36 17.09 26.49
CA SER A 153 -24.82 17.47 25.18
C SER A 153 -23.30 17.57 25.19
N ILE A 154 -22.72 18.18 26.22
CA ILE A 154 -21.25 18.28 26.39
C ILE A 154 -20.60 16.91 26.53
N ARG A 155 -21.23 16.00 27.27
CA ARG A 155 -20.74 14.61 27.40
C ARG A 155 -20.73 13.92 26.04
N VAL A 156 -21.84 13.98 25.31
CA VAL A 156 -21.94 13.42 23.94
C VAL A 156 -20.88 14.02 23.02
N VAL A 157 -20.70 15.35 23.01
CA VAL A 157 -19.68 16.02 22.21
C VAL A 157 -18.28 15.53 22.60
N THR A 158 -18.00 15.40 23.89
CA THR A 158 -16.70 14.92 24.38
C THR A 158 -16.43 13.48 23.94
N ASP A 159 -17.42 12.60 24.05
CA ASP A 159 -17.31 11.19 23.65
C ASP A 159 -17.10 11.06 22.13
N VAL A 160 -17.83 11.85 21.34
CA VAL A 160 -17.65 11.92 19.88
C VAL A 160 -16.26 12.42 19.51
N MET A 161 -15.76 13.47 20.18
CA MET A 161 -14.41 13.97 19.96
C MET A 161 -13.35 12.92 20.31
N GLU A 162 -13.53 12.17 21.39
CA GLU A 162 -12.63 11.08 21.77
C GLU A 162 -12.64 9.93 20.75
N SER A 163 -13.82 9.51 20.30
CA SER A 163 -13.96 8.49 19.26
C SER A 163 -13.33 8.90 17.93
N LEU A 164 -13.51 10.16 17.52
CA LEU A 164 -12.88 10.70 16.31
C LEU A 164 -11.35 10.68 16.42
N VAL A 165 -10.81 11.16 17.54
CA VAL A 165 -9.36 11.19 17.79
C VAL A 165 -8.78 9.77 17.79
N LYS A 166 -9.41 8.82 18.47
CA LYS A 166 -9.00 7.41 18.46
C LYS A 166 -8.93 6.85 17.03
N ARG A 167 -9.94 7.11 16.19
CA ARG A 167 -9.96 6.68 14.79
C ARG A 167 -8.87 7.35 13.95
N VAL A 168 -8.62 8.64 14.14
CA VAL A 168 -7.54 9.36 13.44
C VAL A 168 -6.18 8.74 13.78
N ILE A 169 -5.92 8.47 15.06
CA ILE A 169 -4.67 7.84 15.50
C ILE A 169 -4.47 6.47 14.85
N VAL A 170 -5.52 5.63 14.81
CA VAL A 170 -5.47 4.32 14.13
C VAL A 170 -5.14 4.52 12.65
N ALA A 171 -5.90 5.34 11.94
CA ALA A 171 -5.71 5.57 10.50
C ALA A 171 -4.31 6.13 10.17
N GLU A 172 -3.79 7.06 10.99
CA GLU A 172 -2.44 7.60 10.85
C GLU A 172 -1.38 6.52 11.06
N SER A 173 -1.55 5.67 12.09
CA SER A 173 -0.62 4.58 12.39
C SER A 173 -0.61 3.49 11.32
N GLU A 174 -1.79 3.12 10.80
CA GLU A 174 -1.93 2.17 9.69
C GLU A 174 -1.31 2.72 8.42
N THR A 175 -1.53 4.01 8.13
CA THR A 175 -0.90 4.70 6.99
C THR A 175 0.62 4.72 7.12
N ALA A 176 1.16 4.98 8.31
CA ALA A 176 2.60 4.96 8.56
C ALA A 176 3.18 3.55 8.39
N ASN A 177 2.50 2.52 8.90
CA ASN A 177 2.90 1.13 8.73
C ASN A 177 2.89 0.69 7.26
N GLU A 178 1.86 1.07 6.50
CA GLU A 178 1.77 0.72 5.09
C GLU A 178 2.85 1.44 4.25
N LYS A 179 3.16 2.70 4.56
CA LYS A 179 4.30 3.41 3.97
C LYS A 179 5.62 2.69 4.23
N GLU A 180 5.81 2.16 5.44
CA GLU A 180 7.01 1.42 5.80
C GLU A 180 7.12 0.09 5.05
N LYS A 181 6.02 -0.67 4.91
CA LYS A 181 6.00 -1.89 4.07
C LYS A 181 6.35 -1.58 2.61
N VAL A 182 5.79 -0.52 2.05
CA VAL A 182 6.10 -0.08 0.68
C VAL A 182 7.59 0.28 0.55
N ARG A 183 8.15 0.99 1.54
CA ARG A 183 9.58 1.33 1.58
C ARG A 183 10.45 0.07 1.57
N ILE A 184 10.17 -0.90 2.44
CA ILE A 184 10.89 -2.18 2.51
C ILE A 184 10.75 -2.96 1.20
N GLY A 185 9.55 -3.01 0.62
CA GLY A 185 9.29 -3.68 -0.66
C GLY A 185 10.08 -3.06 -1.81
N LEU A 186 10.19 -1.73 -1.86
CA LEU A 186 10.97 -1.03 -2.88
C LEU A 186 12.48 -1.34 -2.76
N GLU A 187 13.01 -1.43 -1.53
CA GLU A 187 14.40 -1.82 -1.30
C GLU A 187 14.68 -3.26 -1.74
N GLU A 188 13.73 -4.17 -1.53
CA GLU A 188 13.84 -5.54 -2.01
C GLU A 188 13.79 -5.64 -3.53
N ILE A 189 12.87 -4.92 -4.18
CA ILE A 189 12.80 -4.83 -5.64
C ILE A 189 14.13 -4.33 -6.18
N ARG A 190 14.67 -3.23 -5.64
CA ARG A 190 15.96 -2.68 -6.08
C ARG A 190 17.10 -3.70 -5.96
N ARG A 191 17.14 -4.48 -4.87
CA ARG A 191 18.14 -5.55 -4.68
C ARG A 191 17.99 -6.65 -5.72
N LYS A 192 16.76 -7.09 -5.98
CA LYS A 192 16.45 -8.10 -7.01
C LYS A 192 16.77 -7.60 -8.42
N THR A 193 16.51 -6.33 -8.72
CA THR A 193 16.89 -5.71 -10.00
C THR A 193 18.39 -5.80 -10.24
N ILE A 194 19.22 -5.41 -9.27
CA ILE A 194 20.69 -5.52 -9.39
C ILE A 194 21.13 -6.97 -9.58
N GLN A 195 20.48 -7.92 -8.88
CA GLN A 195 20.79 -9.34 -9.03
C GLN A 195 20.47 -9.85 -10.45
N VAL A 196 19.31 -9.47 -10.99
CA VAL A 196 18.90 -9.83 -12.36
C VAL A 196 19.82 -9.20 -13.39
N GLU A 197 20.20 -7.93 -13.25
CA GLU A 197 21.18 -7.27 -14.11
C GLU A 197 22.53 -8.01 -14.10
N SER A 198 23.02 -8.40 -12.91
CA SER A 198 24.25 -9.18 -12.78
C SER A 198 24.16 -10.55 -13.47
N MET A 199 23.03 -11.25 -13.30
CA MET A 199 22.80 -12.53 -13.97
C MET A 199 22.69 -12.36 -15.50
N SER A 200 22.07 -11.27 -15.96
CA SER A 200 21.95 -10.94 -17.38
C SER A 200 23.32 -10.81 -18.04
N VAL A 201 24.25 -10.09 -17.40
CA VAL A 201 25.63 -9.93 -17.92
C VAL A 201 26.33 -11.30 -18.01
N LYS A 202 26.20 -12.14 -16.98
CA LYS A 202 26.81 -13.49 -16.99
C LYS A 202 26.25 -14.37 -18.11
N VAL A 203 24.94 -14.30 -18.37
CA VAL A 203 24.31 -15.05 -19.47
C VAL A 203 24.81 -14.54 -20.82
N GLU A 204 24.96 -13.23 -20.99
CA GLU A 204 25.53 -12.63 -22.21
C GLU A 204 26.99 -13.07 -22.44
N GLU A 205 27.80 -13.16 -21.39
CA GLU A 205 29.17 -13.70 -21.46
C GLU A 205 29.19 -15.18 -21.84
N MET A 206 28.29 -15.99 -21.26
CA MET A 206 28.14 -17.40 -21.61
C MET A 206 27.71 -17.59 -23.07
N GLU A 207 26.83 -16.73 -23.59
CA GLU A 207 26.43 -16.74 -25.00
C GLU A 207 27.63 -16.45 -25.91
N LYS A 208 28.40 -15.39 -25.62
CA LYS A 208 29.62 -15.05 -26.38
C LYS A 208 30.61 -16.21 -26.39
N PHE A 209 30.81 -16.86 -25.24
CA PHE A 209 31.69 -18.02 -25.13
C PHE A 209 31.19 -19.22 -25.95
N ALA A 210 29.90 -19.52 -25.88
CA ALA A 210 29.28 -20.62 -26.62
C ALA A 210 29.36 -20.39 -28.14
N VAL A 211 29.07 -19.16 -28.60
CA VAL A 211 29.19 -18.78 -30.01
C VAL A 211 30.63 -18.91 -30.49
N GLY A 212 31.61 -18.43 -29.71
CA GLY A 212 33.03 -18.57 -30.05
C GLY A 212 33.49 -20.02 -30.15
N THR A 213 33.10 -20.85 -29.19
CA THR A 213 33.44 -22.29 -29.18
C THR A 213 32.80 -23.03 -30.36
N ASN A 214 31.55 -22.72 -30.68
CA ASN A 214 30.86 -23.32 -31.82
C ASN A 214 31.47 -22.89 -33.17
N GLY A 215 31.92 -21.64 -33.29
CA GLY A 215 32.68 -21.16 -34.44
C GLY A 215 33.95 -21.97 -34.67
N MET A 216 34.77 -22.15 -33.62
CA MET A 216 35.99 -22.96 -33.70
C MET A 216 35.70 -24.44 -34.02
N LEU A 217 34.64 -25.02 -33.45
CA LEU A 217 34.22 -26.39 -33.74
C LEU A 217 33.81 -26.54 -35.22
N ASN A 218 33.12 -25.55 -35.77
CA ASN A 218 32.71 -25.54 -37.17
C ASN A 218 33.93 -25.45 -38.11
N GLU A 219 34.93 -24.62 -37.79
CA GLU A 219 36.20 -24.56 -38.53
C GLU A 219 36.98 -25.87 -38.46
N MET A 220 37.03 -26.51 -37.29
CA MET A 220 37.67 -27.81 -37.13
C MET A 220 36.97 -28.88 -37.96
N ARG A 221 35.63 -28.89 -37.96
CA ARG A 221 34.84 -29.80 -38.78
C ARG A 221 35.18 -29.63 -40.27
N GLN A 222 35.20 -28.39 -40.76
CA GLN A 222 35.55 -28.11 -42.16
C GLN A 222 36.97 -28.60 -42.51
N ARG A 223 37.95 -28.32 -41.65
CA ARG A 223 39.33 -28.80 -41.86
C ARG A 223 39.41 -30.34 -41.91
N VAL A 224 38.61 -31.04 -41.11
CA VAL A 224 38.54 -32.50 -41.15
C VAL A 224 37.89 -32.97 -42.45
N GLU A 225 36.79 -32.35 -42.89
CA GLU A 225 36.15 -32.66 -44.17
C GLU A 225 37.14 -32.49 -45.35
N ASP A 226 37.87 -31.37 -45.39
CA ASP A 226 38.87 -31.08 -46.42
C ASP A 226 40.01 -32.12 -46.41
N MET A 227 40.48 -32.49 -45.22
CA MET A 227 41.52 -33.51 -45.06
C MET A 227 41.05 -34.89 -45.53
N VAL A 228 39.79 -35.26 -45.28
CA VAL A 228 39.20 -36.52 -45.76
C VAL A 228 39.12 -36.54 -47.30
N LEU A 229 38.72 -35.41 -47.92
CA LEU A 229 38.71 -35.27 -49.38
C LEU A 229 40.11 -35.38 -49.96
N GLU A 230 41.10 -34.68 -49.40
CA GLU A 230 42.49 -34.76 -49.87
C GLU A 230 43.08 -36.16 -49.68
N THR A 231 42.80 -36.81 -48.54
CA THR A 231 43.22 -38.20 -48.30
C THR A 231 42.62 -39.15 -49.35
N THR A 232 41.36 -38.94 -49.73
CA THR A 232 40.70 -39.73 -50.78
C THR A 232 41.36 -39.50 -52.14
N ARG A 233 41.68 -38.24 -52.47
CA ARG A 233 42.42 -37.88 -53.69
C ARG A 233 43.84 -38.47 -53.72
N GLN A 234 44.52 -38.51 -52.58
CA GLN A 234 45.84 -39.14 -52.46
C GLN A 234 45.76 -40.64 -52.67
N ARG A 235 44.76 -41.30 -52.07
CA ARG A 235 44.53 -42.74 -52.25
C ARG A 235 44.27 -43.10 -53.71
N GLN A 236 43.47 -42.31 -54.42
CA GLN A 236 43.20 -42.50 -55.85
C GLN A 236 44.48 -42.40 -56.69
N ARG A 237 45.28 -41.34 -56.48
CA ARG A 237 46.58 -41.18 -57.16
C ARG A 237 47.56 -42.32 -56.84
N ALA A 238 47.57 -42.80 -55.60
CA ALA A 238 48.41 -43.94 -55.22
C ALA A 238 48.00 -45.22 -55.97
N ALA A 239 46.69 -45.47 -56.12
CA ALA A 239 46.18 -46.60 -56.89
C ALA A 239 46.51 -46.49 -58.40
N GLU A 240 46.42 -45.29 -58.98
CA GLU A 240 46.83 -45.02 -60.36
C GLU A 240 48.32 -45.28 -60.57
N ASN A 241 49.18 -44.81 -59.65
CA ASN A 241 50.62 -45.07 -59.70
C ASN A 241 50.94 -46.56 -59.55
N GLU A 242 50.24 -47.30 -58.69
CA GLU A 242 50.43 -48.75 -58.53
C GLU A 242 50.07 -49.50 -59.81
N GLN A 243 49.00 -49.08 -60.49
CA GLN A 243 48.61 -49.64 -61.78
C GLN A 243 49.68 -49.37 -62.86
N GLU A 244 50.21 -48.15 -62.93
CA GLU A 244 51.23 -47.79 -63.91
C GLU A 244 52.57 -48.51 -63.63
N LEU A 245 52.97 -48.61 -62.36
CA LEU A 245 54.12 -49.42 -61.95
C LEU A 245 53.97 -50.89 -62.34
N SER A 246 52.77 -51.46 -62.17
CA SER A 246 52.48 -52.84 -62.56
C SER A 246 52.56 -53.04 -64.07
N ARG A 247 52.08 -52.06 -64.87
CA ARG A 247 52.23 -52.08 -66.34
C ARG A 247 53.69 -52.05 -66.75
N VAL A 248 54.45 -51.07 -66.26
CA VAL A 248 55.88 -50.93 -66.56
C VAL A 248 56.65 -52.20 -66.17
N LYS A 249 56.34 -52.80 -65.01
CA LYS A 249 56.94 -54.07 -64.60
C LYS A 249 56.69 -55.18 -65.60
N ASN A 250 55.46 -55.34 -66.07
CA ASN A 250 55.10 -56.35 -67.08
C ASN A 250 55.83 -56.11 -68.41
N ASP A 251 55.98 -54.84 -68.82
CA ASP A 251 56.72 -54.48 -70.02
C ASP A 251 58.21 -54.86 -69.90
N PHE A 252 58.82 -54.62 -68.74
CA PHE A 252 60.19 -55.04 -68.45
C PHE A 252 60.35 -56.57 -68.43
N GLU A 253 59.39 -57.31 -67.87
CA GLU A 253 59.40 -58.78 -67.88
C GLU A 253 59.26 -59.34 -69.32
N SER A 254 58.43 -58.70 -70.13
CA SER A 254 58.26 -59.02 -71.56
C SER A 254 59.55 -58.76 -72.33
N LEU A 255 60.16 -57.58 -72.13
CA LEU A 255 61.45 -57.22 -72.73
C LEU A 255 62.56 -58.18 -72.30
N ARG A 256 62.61 -58.55 -71.03
CA ARG A 256 63.57 -59.54 -70.50
C ARG A 256 63.43 -60.88 -71.21
N THR A 257 62.20 -61.36 -71.37
CA THR A 257 61.91 -62.61 -72.10
C THR A 257 62.35 -62.51 -73.56
N TYR A 258 62.05 -61.39 -74.23
CA TYR A 258 62.46 -61.14 -75.61
C TYR A 258 63.99 -61.16 -75.78
N VAL A 259 64.73 -60.48 -74.90
CA VAL A 259 66.20 -60.48 -74.90
C VAL A 259 66.74 -61.89 -74.66
N SER A 260 66.17 -62.65 -73.72
CA SER A 260 66.57 -64.04 -73.47
C SER A 260 66.38 -64.94 -74.70
N THR A 261 65.26 -64.78 -75.42
CA THR A 261 65.03 -65.49 -76.69
C THR A 261 66.05 -65.08 -77.74
N LEU A 262 66.34 -63.78 -77.87
CA LEU A 262 67.31 -63.27 -78.83
C LEU A 262 68.73 -63.79 -78.54
N VAL A 263 69.12 -63.90 -77.26
CA VAL A 263 70.38 -64.52 -76.82
C VAL A 263 70.41 -66.00 -77.22
N SER A 264 69.34 -66.75 -76.96
CA SER A 264 69.27 -68.17 -77.34
C SER A 264 69.34 -68.38 -78.86
N VAL A 265 68.67 -67.54 -79.65
CA VAL A 265 68.77 -67.54 -81.12
C VAL A 265 70.21 -67.26 -81.55
N ARG A 266 70.87 -66.25 -80.96
CA ARG A 266 72.28 -65.94 -81.23
C ARG A 266 73.19 -67.12 -80.90
N GLU A 267 73.01 -67.77 -79.76
CA GLU A 267 73.79 -68.94 -79.36
C GLU A 267 73.58 -70.12 -80.33
N THR A 268 72.35 -70.33 -80.78
CA THR A 268 72.02 -71.36 -81.78
C THR A 268 72.69 -71.05 -83.13
N LEU A 269 72.65 -69.79 -83.58
CA LEU A 269 73.32 -69.33 -84.80
C LEU A 269 74.84 -69.50 -84.71
N LEU A 270 75.47 -69.08 -83.61
CA LEU A 270 76.91 -69.29 -83.37
C LEU A 270 77.29 -70.77 -83.35
N SER A 271 76.42 -71.65 -82.83
CA SER A 271 76.63 -73.09 -82.88
C SER A 271 76.53 -73.63 -84.31
N SER A 272 75.54 -73.16 -85.08
CA SER A 272 75.38 -73.52 -86.50
C SER A 272 76.57 -73.06 -87.34
N GLU A 273 77.09 -71.86 -87.07
CA GLU A 273 78.28 -71.30 -87.74
C GLU A 273 79.50 -72.18 -87.48
N LYS A 274 79.77 -72.56 -86.22
CA LYS A 274 80.84 -73.52 -85.89
C LYS A 274 80.67 -74.88 -86.56
N GLN A 275 79.44 -75.37 -86.68
CA GLN A 275 79.16 -76.60 -87.42
C GLN A 275 79.48 -76.44 -88.91
N PHE A 276 79.14 -75.30 -89.50
CA PHE A 276 79.45 -74.99 -90.91
C PHE A 276 80.97 -74.89 -91.14
N GLU A 277 81.71 -74.17 -90.29
CA GLU A 277 83.18 -74.12 -90.35
C GLU A 277 83.82 -75.52 -90.24
N THR A 278 83.26 -76.39 -89.39
CA THR A 278 83.73 -77.78 -89.26
C THR A 278 83.45 -78.58 -90.54
N MET A 279 82.28 -78.38 -91.15
CA MET A 279 81.91 -79.01 -92.42
C MET A 279 82.81 -78.51 -93.57
N GLU A 280 83.11 -77.21 -93.64
CA GLU A 280 84.03 -76.64 -94.63
C GLU A 280 85.43 -77.24 -94.53
N LYS A 281 85.98 -77.39 -93.32
CA LYS A 281 87.28 -78.07 -93.11
C LYS A 281 87.28 -79.52 -93.60
N LEU A 282 86.17 -80.23 -93.46
CA LEU A 282 86.01 -81.59 -94.00
C LEU A 282 85.95 -81.58 -95.54
N PHE A 283 85.26 -80.62 -96.15
CA PHE A 283 85.23 -80.45 -97.60
C PHE A 283 86.60 -80.10 -98.18
N ASP A 284 87.33 -79.17 -97.56
CA ASP A 284 88.69 -78.82 -97.98
C ASP A 284 89.61 -80.05 -97.92
N SER A 285 89.55 -80.81 -96.82
CA SER A 285 90.28 -82.09 -96.70
C SER A 285 89.89 -83.10 -97.79
N PHE A 286 88.63 -83.15 -98.22
CA PHE A 286 88.16 -84.05 -99.27
C PHE A 286 88.60 -83.59 -100.67
N ILE A 287 88.59 -82.28 -100.95
CA ILE A 287 89.11 -81.69 -102.18
C ILE A 287 90.61 -81.92 -102.29
N ASP A 288 91.35 -81.75 -101.19
CA ASP A 288 92.79 -82.04 -101.15
C ASP A 288 93.08 -83.54 -101.38
N GLN A 289 92.23 -84.44 -100.86
CA GLN A 289 92.33 -85.88 -101.14
C GLN A 289 92.09 -86.22 -102.62
N ASN A 290 91.11 -85.57 -103.26
CA ASN A 290 90.81 -85.78 -104.69
C ASN A 290 91.85 -85.13 -105.63
N LYS A 291 92.61 -84.12 -105.17
CA LYS A 291 93.75 -83.56 -105.93
C LYS A 291 95.00 -84.44 -105.90
N VAL A 292 95.11 -85.38 -104.95
CA VAL A 292 96.24 -86.32 -104.85
C VAL A 292 96.06 -87.54 -105.78
N GLU A 293 94.88 -87.74 -106.37
CA GLU A 293 94.56 -88.85 -107.29
C GLU A 293 94.57 -88.47 -108.79
N THR A 294 95.08 -87.29 -109.16
CA THR A 294 95.33 -86.86 -110.56
C THR A 294 96.72 -86.31 -110.74
#